data_AF-A0A950TYG3-F1
#
_entry.id   AF-A0A950TYG3-F1
#
_cell.length_a   1.000
_cell.length_b   1.000
_cell.length_c   1.000
_cell.angle_alpha   90.00
_cell.angle_beta   90.00
_cell.angle_gamma   90.00
#
_symmetry.space_group_name_H-M   'P 1'
#
loop_
_entity.id
_entity.type
_entity.pdbx_description
1 polymer ?
#
loop_
_entity_poly.entity_id
_entity_poly.type
_entity_poly.pdbx_seq_one_letter_code
_entity_poly.pdbx_strand_id
1 'polypeptide(L)'
;MDDALTQDASALHRALLTLDTHIDIPWPTGPDPFQDGKRRVDLPKMLRGGLRAGCFAAYVPQAARTSETEQAAFDRATAMLEAINAMGRSEAGIVARIATTAGAIEAAKRDGVLAIVPAV
;
A
#
# COMPACT_ATOMS: atom_id res chain seq x y z
N MET A 1 -25.81 23.91 0.32
CA MET A 1 -26.54 22.93 1.14
C MET A 1 -25.73 21.64 1.02
N ASP A 2 -24.60 21.51 1.75
CA ASP A 2 -23.70 20.33 1.67
C ASP A 2 -22.55 20.33 2.70
N ASP A 3 -22.18 21.48 3.29
CA ASP A 3 -21.04 21.55 4.22
C ASP A 3 -21.23 20.72 5.51
N ALA A 4 -22.46 20.65 6.04
CA ALA A 4 -22.73 19.89 7.26
C ALA A 4 -22.60 18.37 7.08
N LEU A 5 -23.05 17.83 5.93
CA LEU A 5 -22.88 16.42 5.57
C LEU A 5 -21.42 16.09 5.25
N THR A 6 -20.70 17.02 4.62
CA THR A 6 -19.30 16.84 4.21
C THR A 6 -18.33 16.82 5.41
N GLN A 7 -18.57 17.68 6.41
CA GLN A 7 -17.80 17.66 7.66
C GLN A 7 -18.00 16.36 8.44
N ASP A 8 -19.22 15.83 8.48
CA ASP A 8 -19.55 14.56 9.13
C ASP A 8 -18.89 13.37 8.41
N ALA A 9 -19.00 13.29 7.08
CA ALA A 9 -18.39 12.22 6.29
C ALA A 9 -16.86 12.16 6.45
N SER A 10 -16.18 13.31 6.45
CA SER A 10 -14.72 13.37 6.63
C SER A 10 -14.28 12.98 8.04
N ALA A 11 -15.05 13.36 9.07
CA ALA A 11 -14.79 12.97 10.46
C ALA A 11 -14.97 11.46 10.64
N LEU A 12 -16.07 10.90 10.12
CA LEU A 12 -16.34 9.47 10.10
C LEU A 12 -15.22 8.71 9.37
N HIS A 13 -14.84 9.15 8.17
CA HIS A 13 -13.79 8.50 7.38
C HIS A 13 -12.45 8.43 8.15
N ARG A 14 -12.07 9.51 8.85
CA ARG A 14 -10.85 9.52 9.67
C ARG A 14 -10.94 8.57 10.89
N ALA A 15 -12.14 8.36 11.44
CA ALA A 15 -12.36 7.42 12.54
C ALA A 15 -12.30 5.95 12.10
N LEU A 16 -12.73 5.65 10.88
CA LEU A 16 -12.74 4.28 10.34
C LEU A 16 -11.34 3.72 10.04
N LEU A 17 -11.24 2.39 10.07
CA LEU A 17 -10.12 1.67 9.46
C LEU A 17 -10.44 1.50 7.97
N THR A 18 -9.64 2.14 7.13
CA THR A 18 -9.80 2.14 5.67
C THR A 18 -8.73 1.24 5.07
N LEU A 19 -9.15 0.39 4.13
CA LEU A 19 -8.28 -0.57 3.46
C LEU A 19 -8.59 -0.55 1.95
N ASP A 20 -7.55 -0.47 1.15
CA ASP A 20 -7.61 -0.74 -0.28
C ASP A 20 -7.07 -2.15 -0.53
N THR A 21 -7.85 -2.97 -1.23
CA THR A 21 -7.53 -4.38 -1.48
C THR A 21 -6.55 -4.60 -2.63
N HIS A 22 -6.24 -3.57 -3.44
CA HIS A 22 -5.33 -3.76 -4.57
C HIS A 22 -4.68 -2.46 -5.06
N ILE A 23 -3.37 -2.32 -4.79
CA ILE A 23 -2.55 -1.20 -5.25
C ILE A 23 -1.36 -1.74 -6.04
N ASP A 24 -1.31 -1.41 -7.34
CA ASP A 24 -0.15 -1.70 -8.17
C ASP A 24 1.06 -0.84 -7.79
N ILE A 25 2.23 -1.47 -7.78
CA ILE A 25 3.51 -0.79 -7.59
C ILE A 25 4.21 -0.53 -8.93
N PRO A 26 4.82 0.65 -9.12
CA PRO A 26 5.66 0.91 -10.28
C PRO A 26 7.02 0.24 -10.09
N TRP A 27 7.14 -1.00 -10.54
CA TRP A 27 8.35 -1.82 -10.44
C TRP A 27 8.84 -2.24 -11.85
N PRO A 28 10.17 -2.34 -12.09
CA PRO A 28 11.30 -2.10 -11.17
C PRO A 28 11.66 -0.62 -11.04
N THR A 29 11.06 0.22 -11.87
CA THR A 29 11.29 1.65 -11.93
C THR A 29 10.06 2.40 -11.46
N GLY A 30 10.25 3.38 -10.57
CA GLY A 30 9.18 4.22 -10.11
C GLY A 30 9.66 5.24 -9.08
N PRO A 31 8.87 6.28 -8.81
CA PRO A 31 9.14 7.16 -7.69
C PRO A 31 9.00 6.39 -6.39
N ASP A 32 9.79 6.78 -5.40
CA ASP A 32 9.69 6.23 -4.06
C ASP A 32 8.27 6.45 -3.49
N PRO A 33 7.62 5.45 -2.86
CA PRO A 33 6.28 5.60 -2.29
C PRO A 33 6.18 6.68 -1.21
N PHE A 34 7.28 7.14 -0.61
CA PHE A 34 7.31 8.26 0.35
C PHE A 34 7.27 9.64 -0.33
N GLN A 35 7.44 9.72 -1.65
CA GLN A 35 7.36 10.97 -2.39
C GLN A 35 5.91 11.32 -2.75
N ASP A 36 5.50 12.57 -2.51
CA ASP A 36 4.21 13.09 -2.98
C ASP A 36 4.29 13.35 -4.49
N GLY A 37 4.09 12.29 -5.26
CA GLY A 37 4.42 12.24 -6.68
C GLY A 37 3.22 12.31 -7.60
N LYS A 38 3.43 11.93 -8.88
CA LYS A 38 2.36 11.87 -9.89
C LYS A 38 1.51 10.59 -9.80
N ARG A 39 1.84 9.67 -8.89
CA ARG A 39 1.07 8.44 -8.70
C ARG A 39 -0.31 8.73 -8.14
N ARG A 40 -1.24 7.81 -8.41
CA ARG A 40 -2.57 7.82 -7.77
C ARG A 40 -2.48 7.52 -6.28
N VAL A 41 -1.57 6.62 -5.90
CA VAL A 41 -1.30 6.24 -4.52
C VAL A 41 0.18 6.44 -4.21
N ASP A 42 0.46 7.21 -3.17
CA ASP A 42 1.72 7.29 -2.45
C ASP A 42 1.40 7.53 -0.97
N LEU A 43 2.37 7.29 -0.08
CA LEU A 43 2.13 7.34 1.36
C LEU A 43 1.70 8.73 1.87
N PRO A 44 2.23 9.86 1.34
CA PRO A 44 1.69 11.19 1.65
C PRO A 44 0.19 11.33 1.29
N LYS A 45 -0.22 10.88 0.10
CA LYS A 45 -1.63 10.86 -0.30
C LYS A 45 -2.47 9.94 0.57
N MET A 46 -1.97 8.78 0.98
CA MET A 46 -2.67 7.88 1.89
C MET A 46 -2.97 8.56 3.23
N LEU A 47 -1.98 9.22 3.84
CA LEU A 47 -2.17 9.95 5.09
C LEU A 47 -3.22 11.06 4.94
N ARG A 48 -3.07 11.92 3.92
CA ARG A 48 -3.95 13.05 3.63
C ARG A 48 -5.37 12.62 3.31
N GLY A 49 -5.52 11.55 2.53
CA GLY A 49 -6.81 11.00 2.10
C GLY A 49 -7.48 10.13 3.16
N GLY A 50 -6.77 9.74 4.23
CA GLY A 50 -7.34 8.88 5.27
C GLY A 50 -7.28 7.39 4.97
N LEU A 51 -6.57 6.94 3.93
CA LEU A 51 -6.32 5.51 3.66
C LEU A 51 -5.27 4.99 4.64
N ARG A 52 -5.59 3.96 5.42
CA ARG A 52 -4.75 3.48 6.54
C ARG A 52 -4.07 2.14 6.26
N ALA A 53 -4.63 1.33 5.40
CA ALA A 53 -4.04 0.09 4.94
C ALA A 53 -4.14 -0.05 3.42
N GLY A 54 -3.13 -0.66 2.81
CA GLY A 54 -3.13 -0.96 1.38
C GLY A 54 -2.52 -2.33 1.11
N CYS A 55 -3.20 -3.13 0.31
CA CYS A 55 -2.65 -4.35 -0.28
C CYS A 55 -1.84 -3.99 -1.52
N PHE A 56 -0.51 -4.02 -1.42
CA PHE A 56 0.39 -3.71 -2.52
C PHE A 56 0.73 -4.99 -3.28
N ALA A 57 0.43 -5.04 -4.57
CA ALA A 57 0.44 -6.27 -5.34
C ALA A 57 1.76 -6.52 -6.07
N ALA A 58 2.30 -7.74 -5.89
CA ALA A 58 3.38 -8.31 -6.67
C ALA A 58 2.82 -8.98 -7.95
N TYR A 59 2.15 -8.18 -8.79
CA TYR A 59 1.51 -8.67 -10.00
C TYR A 59 2.53 -9.06 -11.09
N VAL A 60 2.36 -10.27 -11.63
CA VAL A 60 3.12 -10.80 -12.76
C VAL A 60 2.16 -11.13 -13.91
N PRO A 61 2.36 -10.58 -15.13
CA PRO A 61 1.52 -10.92 -16.27
C PRO A 61 1.72 -12.37 -16.69
N GLN A 62 0.64 -12.99 -17.19
CA GLN A 62 0.67 -14.35 -17.70
C GLN A 62 1.64 -14.48 -18.88
N ALA A 63 2.44 -15.56 -18.89
CA ALA A 63 3.29 -15.97 -20.00
C ALA A 63 2.99 -17.43 -20.42
N ALA A 64 3.67 -17.92 -21.47
CA ALA A 64 3.68 -19.34 -21.80
C ALA A 64 4.15 -20.15 -20.59
N ARG A 65 3.66 -21.39 -20.40
CA ARG A 65 4.04 -22.23 -19.26
C ARG A 65 5.23 -23.12 -19.61
N THR A 66 6.43 -22.63 -19.32
CA THR A 66 7.68 -23.38 -19.43
C THR A 66 8.44 -23.24 -18.11
N SER A 67 9.40 -24.12 -17.85
CA SER A 67 10.21 -24.01 -16.63
C SER A 67 10.98 -22.69 -16.56
N GLU A 68 11.40 -22.13 -17.70
CA GLU A 68 12.08 -20.83 -17.77
C GLU A 68 11.16 -19.68 -17.38
N THR A 69 9.94 -19.64 -17.94
CA THR A 69 8.98 -18.56 -17.64
C THR A 69 8.38 -18.68 -16.25
N GLU A 70 8.24 -19.89 -15.70
CA GLU A 70 7.87 -20.13 -14.31
C GLU A 70 8.93 -19.57 -13.35
N GLN A 71 10.21 -19.83 -13.60
CA GLN A 71 11.31 -19.27 -12.80
C GLN A 71 11.34 -17.74 -12.91
N ALA A 72 11.21 -17.18 -14.12
CA ALA A 72 11.19 -15.73 -14.31
C ALA A 72 10.01 -15.05 -13.59
N ALA A 73 8.84 -15.71 -13.56
CA ALA A 73 7.67 -15.23 -12.81
C ALA A 73 7.92 -15.24 -11.30
N PHE A 74 8.53 -16.32 -10.78
CA PHE A 74 8.89 -16.44 -9.37
C PHE A 74 9.89 -15.35 -8.94
N ASP A 75 10.95 -15.16 -9.71
CA ASP A 75 12.00 -14.17 -9.43
C ASP A 75 11.41 -12.76 -9.43
N ARG A 76 10.55 -12.45 -10.42
CA ARG A 76 9.88 -11.16 -10.50
C ARG A 76 8.94 -10.91 -9.31
N ALA A 77 8.07 -11.87 -8.98
CA ALA A 77 7.15 -11.74 -7.85
C ALA A 77 7.92 -11.55 -6.53
N THR A 78 8.99 -12.31 -6.33
CA THR A 78 9.86 -12.20 -5.14
C THR A 78 10.50 -10.81 -5.06
N ALA A 79 11.08 -10.31 -6.15
CA ALA A 79 11.69 -8.97 -6.16
C ALA A 79 10.67 -7.84 -5.94
N MET A 80 9.42 -8.02 -6.41
CA MET A 80 8.33 -7.08 -6.11
C MET A 80 7.95 -7.13 -4.63
N LEU A 81 7.83 -8.32 -4.03
CA LEU A 81 7.56 -8.49 -2.61
C LEU A 81 8.67 -7.91 -1.73
N GLU A 82 9.93 -8.05 -2.13
CA GLU A 82 11.07 -7.39 -1.45
C GLU A 82 10.94 -5.86 -1.50
N ALA A 83 10.59 -5.29 -2.64
CA ALA A 83 10.34 -3.85 -2.77
C ALA A 83 9.15 -3.38 -1.92
N ILE A 84 8.08 -4.18 -1.82
CA ILE A 84 6.94 -3.90 -0.95
C ILE A 84 7.35 -3.98 0.52
N ASN A 85 8.12 -4.99 0.92
CA ASN A 85 8.63 -5.12 2.28
C ASN A 85 9.51 -3.93 2.66
N ALA A 86 10.31 -3.40 1.73
CA ALA A 86 11.12 -2.21 1.94
C ALA A 86 10.30 -0.92 2.16
N MET A 87 9.00 -0.91 1.85
CA MET A 87 8.11 0.21 2.19
C MET A 87 7.81 0.28 3.69
N GLY A 88 7.96 -0.82 4.43
CA GLY A 88 7.76 -0.90 5.88
C GLY A 88 8.87 -0.21 6.67
N ARG A 89 8.97 1.11 6.55
CA ARG A 89 9.99 1.94 7.19
C ARG A 89 9.44 3.29 7.63
N SER A 90 10.30 4.06 8.29
CA SER A 90 10.01 5.47 8.64
C SER A 90 10.88 6.39 7.79
N GLU A 91 10.24 7.30 7.06
CA GLU A 91 10.93 8.26 6.19
C GLU A 91 10.06 9.51 6.00
N ALA A 92 10.69 10.69 5.92
CA ALA A 92 10.01 11.98 5.72
C ALA A 92 8.84 12.25 6.70
N GLY A 93 8.94 11.78 7.94
CA GLY A 93 7.89 11.93 8.97
C GLY A 93 6.70 10.98 8.81
N ILE A 94 6.75 10.06 7.85
CA ILE A 94 5.75 9.01 7.64
C ILE A 94 6.30 7.71 8.22
N VAL A 95 5.47 7.02 9.00
CA VAL A 95 5.78 5.67 9.50
C VAL A 95 4.86 4.68 8.80
N ALA A 96 5.45 3.70 8.13
CA ALA A 96 4.75 2.58 7.51
C ALA A 96 5.27 1.27 8.10
N ARG A 97 4.38 0.31 8.30
CA ARG A 97 4.72 -1.01 8.85
C ARG A 97 4.17 -2.11 7.96
N ILE A 98 4.94 -3.18 7.78
CA ILE A 98 4.44 -4.40 7.15
C ILE A 98 3.41 -5.03 8.09
N ALA A 99 2.26 -5.40 7.53
CA ALA A 99 1.18 -6.06 8.23
C ALA A 99 0.71 -7.28 7.43
N THR A 100 0.85 -8.47 8.01
CA THR A 100 0.47 -9.76 7.39
C THR A 100 -0.74 -10.40 8.07
N THR A 101 -1.36 -9.71 9.03
CA THR A 101 -2.55 -10.17 9.75
C THR A 101 -3.52 -9.01 9.98
N ALA A 102 -4.81 -9.32 10.17
CA ALA A 102 -5.81 -8.33 10.53
C ALA A 102 -5.43 -7.58 11.82
N GLY A 103 -4.95 -8.30 12.85
CA GLY A 103 -4.50 -7.69 14.10
C GLY A 103 -3.33 -6.71 13.92
N ALA A 104 -2.41 -6.98 12.99
CA ALA A 104 -1.33 -6.06 12.65
C ALA A 104 -1.84 -4.79 11.91
N ILE A 105 -2.83 -4.94 11.03
CA ILE A 105 -3.48 -3.82 10.34
C ILE A 105 -4.20 -2.92 11.37
N GLU A 106 -4.96 -3.51 12.29
CA GLU A 106 -5.63 -2.77 13.35
C GLU A 106 -4.65 -2.09 14.31
N ALA A 107 -3.54 -2.76 14.67
CA ALA A 107 -2.49 -2.18 15.50
C ALA A 107 -1.85 -0.96 14.82
N ALA A 108 -1.56 -1.05 13.53
CA ALA A 108 -1.04 0.09 12.75
C ALA A 108 -2.01 1.29 12.78
N LYS A 109 -3.32 1.06 12.58
CA LYS A 109 -4.33 2.13 12.69
C LYS A 109 -4.35 2.76 14.08
N ARG A 110 -4.34 1.95 15.15
CA ARG A 110 -4.33 2.43 16.55
C ARG A 110 -3.11 3.30 16.84
N ASP A 111 -1.96 2.92 16.31
CA ASP A 111 -0.70 3.63 16.48
C ASP A 111 -0.55 4.85 15.55
N GLY A 112 -1.54 5.10 14.67
CA GLY A 112 -1.52 6.22 13.74
C GLY A 112 -0.53 6.07 12.58
N VAL A 113 -0.09 4.85 12.28
CA VAL A 113 0.86 4.55 11.19
C VAL A 113 0.17 3.87 10.01
N LEU A 114 0.81 3.86 8.84
CA LEU A 114 0.27 3.18 7.66
C LEU A 114 0.59 1.67 7.70
N ALA A 115 -0.40 0.84 7.35
CA ALA A 115 -0.21 -0.59 7.15
C ALA A 115 0.05 -0.89 5.67
N ILE A 116 1.18 -1.53 5.40
CA ILE A 116 1.55 -2.06 4.09
C ILE A 116 1.30 -3.57 4.13
N VAL A 117 0.40 -4.05 3.28
CA VAL A 117 0.07 -5.47 3.20
C VAL A 117 0.65 -6.01 1.89
N PRO A 118 1.70 -6.84 1.91
CA PRO A 118 2.18 -7.51 0.71
C PRO A 118 1.11 -8.47 0.17
N ALA A 119 0.81 -8.38 -1.12
CA ALA A 119 -0.13 -9.24 -1.83
C ALA A 119 0.50 -9.75 -3.12
N VAL A 120 0.02 -10.88 -3.64
CA VAL A 120 0.38 -11.46 -4.94
C VAL A 120 -0.86 -11.54 -5.80
#